data_AF-A0A4P9YLK9-F1
#
_entry.id   AF-A0A4P9YLK9-F1
#
_cell.length_a   1.000
_cell.length_b   1.000
_cell.length_c   1.000
_cell.angle_alpha   90.00
_cell.angle_beta   90.00
_cell.angle_gamma   90.00
#
_symmetry.space_group_name_H-M   'P 1'
#
loop_
_entity.id
_entity.type
_entity.pdbx_description
1 polymer ?
#
loop_
_entity_poly.entity_id
_entity_poly.type
_entity_poly.pdbx_seq_one_letter_code
_entity_poly.pdbx_strand_id
1 'polypeptide(L)'
;MLEGRLTHASTLKKIVEAVKDVISEANFDCNDSGITLQCMDSGHVALVLLQLNSDGFEDYRCDRNITLGINFAALTKVLKCAANDDSLTLKADDSGDRLNFVFESQKGDRVSEFDMKLMTIDAELLSIPDNDYDVTIKMSSAEFSRICKDLANFGETMNISADKESVRFGVEGDVSAA
;
A
#
# COMPACT_ATOMS: atom_id res chain seq x y z
N MET A 1 6.79 10.07 19.71
CA MET A 1 5.48 10.37 19.13
C MET A 1 5.62 10.35 17.61
N LEU A 2 4.59 9.87 16.89
CA LEU A 2 4.47 9.97 15.44
C LEU A 2 3.40 11.02 15.10
N GLU A 3 3.74 11.95 14.21
CA GLU A 3 2.80 12.88 13.59
C GLU A 3 3.20 13.06 12.11
N GLY A 4 2.30 12.70 11.18
CA GLY A 4 2.56 12.82 9.75
C GLY A 4 1.34 13.37 9.01
N ARG A 5 1.48 14.52 8.35
CA ARG A 5 0.41 15.21 7.62
C ARG A 5 0.58 15.07 6.11
N LEU A 6 -0.41 14.47 5.47
CA LEU A 6 -0.55 14.38 4.02
C LEU A 6 -1.51 15.47 3.54
N THR A 7 -1.10 16.24 2.54
CA THR A 7 -1.93 17.29 1.92
C THR A 7 -3.22 16.73 1.32
N HIS A 8 -3.19 15.49 0.82
CA HIS A 8 -4.36 14.81 0.25
C HIS A 8 -4.52 13.41 0.82
N ALA A 9 -5.64 13.16 1.50
CA ALA A 9 -6.05 11.85 1.99
C ALA A 9 -6.19 10.83 0.85
N SER A 10 -6.44 11.29 -0.39
CA SER A 10 -6.49 10.43 -1.57
C SER A 10 -5.21 9.64 -1.83
N THR A 11 -4.04 10.13 -1.39
CA THR A 11 -2.76 9.42 -1.52
C THR A 11 -2.80 8.11 -0.75
N LEU A 12 -3.05 8.17 0.57
CA LEU A 12 -3.12 6.96 1.40
C LEU A 12 -4.31 6.08 1.02
N LYS A 13 -5.45 6.67 0.64
CA LYS A 13 -6.62 5.92 0.14
C LYS A 13 -6.27 5.05 -1.06
N LYS A 14 -5.59 5.60 -2.07
CA LYS A 14 -5.20 4.86 -3.29
C LYS A 14 -4.21 3.75 -2.97
N ILE A 15 -3.27 4.01 -2.08
CA ILE A 15 -2.26 3.02 -1.66
C ILE A 15 -2.93 1.85 -0.94
N VAL A 16 -3.78 2.13 0.05
CA VAL A 16 -4.52 1.09 0.79
C VAL A 16 -5.44 0.31 -0.15
N GLU A 17 -6.15 0.99 -1.05
CA GLU A 17 -7.02 0.34 -2.04
C GLU A 17 -6.25 -0.59 -2.99
N ALA A 18 -4.98 -0.29 -3.31
CA ALA A 18 -4.16 -1.12 -4.18
C ALA A 18 -3.64 -2.41 -3.51
N VAL A 19 -3.56 -2.44 -2.18
CA VAL A 19 -2.95 -3.57 -1.44
C VAL A 19 -3.94 -4.33 -0.55
N LYS A 20 -5.14 -3.80 -0.29
CA LYS A 20 -6.14 -4.38 0.63
C LYS A 20 -6.56 -5.82 0.29
N ASP A 21 -6.47 -6.22 -0.97
CA ASP A 21 -6.88 -7.56 -1.41
C ASP A 21 -5.76 -8.59 -1.22
N VAL A 22 -4.53 -8.12 -1.00
CA VAL A 22 -3.34 -8.94 -0.71
C VAL A 22 -3.04 -8.96 0.79
N ILE A 23 -3.24 -7.82 1.47
CA ILE A 23 -2.89 -7.61 2.87
C ILE A 23 -4.14 -7.53 3.72
N SER A 24 -4.27 -8.45 4.68
CA SER A 24 -5.31 -8.38 5.71
C SER A 24 -4.87 -7.55 6.92
N GLU A 25 -3.65 -7.81 7.40
CA GLU A 25 -3.06 -7.21 8.58
C GLU A 25 -1.57 -7.02 8.32
N ALA A 26 -1.02 -5.85 8.67
CA ALA A 26 0.40 -5.58 8.52
C ALA A 26 0.88 -4.50 9.47
N ASN A 27 2.19 -4.50 9.71
CA ASN A 27 2.89 -3.50 10.49
C ASN A 27 3.28 -2.30 9.61
N PHE A 28 3.00 -1.10 10.12
CA PHE A 28 3.58 0.14 9.64
C PHE A 28 4.75 0.48 10.56
N ASP A 29 5.96 0.28 10.05
CA ASP A 29 7.19 0.66 10.73
C ASP A 29 7.49 2.11 10.41
N CYS A 30 7.40 2.96 11.42
CA CYS A 30 7.60 4.40 11.30
C CYS A 30 8.93 4.78 11.96
N ASN A 31 9.73 5.57 11.26
CA ASN A 31 11.00 6.12 11.76
C ASN A 31 11.19 7.53 11.19
N ASP A 32 12.34 8.17 11.44
CA ASP A 32 12.64 9.51 10.94
C ASP A 32 12.63 9.64 9.41
N SER A 33 12.93 8.57 8.68
CA SER A 33 12.91 8.53 7.20
C SER A 33 11.52 8.39 6.59
N GLY A 34 10.51 7.99 7.38
CA GLY A 34 9.14 7.85 6.92
C GLY A 34 8.43 6.59 7.45
N ILE A 35 7.44 6.12 6.67
CA ILE A 35 6.63 4.94 7.01
C ILE A 35 6.90 3.83 5.99
N THR A 36 7.29 2.67 6.48
CA THR A 36 7.47 1.46 5.68
C THR A 36 6.48 0.38 6.08
N LEU A 37 6.06 -0.42 5.11
CA LEU A 37 5.30 -1.64 5.35
C LEU A 37 5.93 -2.75 4.51
N GLN A 38 6.06 -3.91 5.13
CA GLN A 38 6.42 -5.14 4.43
C GLN A 38 5.44 -6.24 4.86
N CYS A 39 4.81 -6.90 3.88
CA CYS A 39 3.85 -7.96 4.15
C CYS A 39 3.84 -8.99 3.02
N MET A 40 3.67 -10.26 3.37
CA MET A 40 3.45 -11.36 2.43
C MET A 40 1.95 -11.63 2.28
N ASP A 41 1.55 -12.14 1.11
CA ASP A 41 0.22 -12.70 0.93
C ASP A 41 0.04 -14.01 1.73
N SER A 42 -1.19 -14.51 1.82
CA SER A 42 -1.51 -15.74 2.54
C SER A 42 -0.87 -17.00 1.94
N GLY A 43 -0.53 -16.96 0.64
CA GLY A 43 0.21 -18.02 -0.03
C GLY A 43 1.72 -17.98 0.19
N HIS A 44 2.25 -16.89 0.79
CA HIS A 44 3.69 -16.63 0.90
C HIS A 44 4.43 -16.68 -0.45
N VAL A 45 3.76 -16.24 -1.53
CA VAL A 45 4.31 -16.19 -2.90
C VAL A 45 4.61 -14.75 -3.33
N ALA A 46 3.80 -13.78 -2.89
CA ALA A 46 3.93 -12.37 -3.22
C ALA A 46 4.31 -11.55 -1.99
N LEU A 47 5.31 -10.69 -2.15
CA LEU A 47 5.76 -9.74 -1.15
C LEU A 47 5.37 -8.32 -1.56
N VAL A 48 4.68 -7.60 -0.68
CA VAL A 48 4.41 -6.18 -0.83
C VAL A 48 5.38 -5.40 0.06
N LEU A 49 6.19 -4.55 -0.58
CA LEU A 49 6.98 -3.53 0.10
C LEU A 49 6.43 -2.15 -0.26
N LEU A 50 6.00 -1.40 0.73
CA LEU A 50 5.53 -0.03 0.60
C LEU A 50 6.45 0.89 1.39
N GLN A 51 6.82 2.02 0.79
CA GLN A 51 7.64 3.04 1.43
C GLN A 51 7.06 4.43 1.15
N LEU A 52 6.76 5.15 2.23
CA LEU A 52 6.34 6.55 2.23
C LEU A 52 7.44 7.37 2.88
N ASN A 53 8.25 8.04 2.06
CA ASN A 53 9.33 8.88 2.57
C ASN A 53 8.79 10.11 3.31
N SER A 54 9.50 10.56 4.34
CA SER A 54 9.21 11.77 5.11
C SER A 54 8.97 13.00 4.23
N ASP A 55 9.73 13.14 3.14
CA ASP A 55 9.64 14.25 2.19
C ASP A 55 8.32 14.27 1.40
N GLY A 56 7.56 13.17 1.41
CA GLY A 56 6.24 13.07 0.80
C GLY A 56 5.11 13.62 1.67
N PHE A 57 5.40 13.99 2.92
CA PHE A 57 4.47 14.61 3.85
C PHE A 57 4.70 16.12 3.89
N GLU A 58 3.65 16.87 4.22
CA GLU A 58 3.75 18.32 4.45
C GLU A 58 4.49 18.60 5.75
N ASP A 59 4.14 17.84 6.79
CA ASP A 59 4.84 17.79 8.07
C ASP A 59 5.02 16.33 8.47
N TYR A 60 6.23 15.94 8.86
CA TYR A 60 6.49 14.60 9.37
C TYR A 60 7.44 14.65 10.56
N ARG A 61 7.04 13.98 11.63
CA ARG A 61 7.83 13.83 12.85
C ARG A 61 7.64 12.44 13.41
N CYS A 62 8.74 11.74 13.61
CA CYS A 62 8.77 10.46 14.33
C CYS A 62 9.92 10.52 15.33
N ASP A 63 9.62 10.69 16.62
CA ASP A 63 10.68 10.87 17.63
C ASP A 63 11.46 9.58 17.91
N ARG A 64 10.83 8.43 17.69
CA ARG A 64 11.34 7.09 17.96
C ARG A 64 10.72 6.11 16.98
N ASN A 65 11.48 5.07 16.66
CA ASN A 65 10.96 3.98 15.84
C ASN A 65 9.73 3.36 16.54
N ILE A 66 8.61 3.33 15.83
CA ILE A 66 7.35 2.80 16.32
C ILE A 66 6.76 1.87 15.26
N THR A 67 6.31 0.71 15.71
CA THR A 67 5.64 -0.28 14.86
C THR A 67 4.16 -0.26 15.18
N LEU A 68 3.33 0.00 14.16
CA LEU A 68 1.88 0.10 14.31
C LEU A 68 1.23 -1.08 13.57
N GLY A 69 0.67 -2.04 14.30
CA GLY A 69 -0.04 -3.16 13.68
C GLY A 69 -1.47 -2.78 13.30
N ILE A 70 -1.74 -2.77 12.00
CA ILE A 70 -2.97 -2.23 11.42
C ILE A 70 -3.79 -3.34 10.76
N ASN A 71 -5.09 -3.38 11.08
CA ASN A 71 -6.07 -4.15 10.34
C ASN A 71 -6.55 -3.36 9.11
N PHE A 72 -6.28 -3.87 7.90
CA PHE A 72 -6.56 -3.14 6.65
C PHE A 72 -8.05 -2.97 6.36
N ALA A 73 -8.91 -3.88 6.86
CA ALA A 73 -10.35 -3.74 6.74
C ALA A 73 -10.88 -2.56 7.57
N ALA A 74 -10.35 -2.35 8.78
CA ALA A 74 -10.63 -1.18 9.60
C ALA A 74 -10.07 0.10 8.95
N LEU A 75 -8.81 0.07 8.50
CA LEU A 75 -8.14 1.19 7.83
C LEU A 75 -8.95 1.69 6.63
N THR A 76 -9.39 0.78 5.77
CA THR A 76 -10.19 1.09 4.59
C THR A 76 -11.52 1.76 4.97
N LYS A 77 -12.16 1.36 6.08
CA LYS A 77 -13.41 1.99 6.55
C LYS A 77 -13.17 3.43 7.02
N VAL A 78 -12.12 3.67 7.81
CA VAL A 78 -11.77 5.02 8.29
C VAL A 78 -11.43 5.95 7.12
N LEU A 79 -10.60 5.48 6.19
CA LEU A 79 -10.20 6.27 5.02
C LEU A 79 -11.36 6.60 4.06
N LYS A 80 -12.44 5.80 4.06
CA LYS A 80 -13.65 6.10 3.28
C LYS A 80 -14.45 7.29 3.82
N CYS A 81 -14.26 7.68 5.08
CA CYS A 81 -14.95 8.82 5.68
C CYS A 81 -14.40 10.17 5.21
N ALA A 82 -13.19 10.20 4.65
CA ALA A 82 -12.55 11.41 4.15
C ALA A 82 -12.88 11.68 2.68
N ALA A 83 -13.08 12.95 2.32
CA ALA A 83 -13.07 13.35 0.92
C ALA A 83 -11.66 13.22 0.33
N ASN A 84 -11.55 13.14 -0.99
CA ASN A 84 -10.25 12.94 -1.65
C ASN A 84 -9.30 14.13 -1.49
N ASP A 85 -9.89 15.32 -1.34
CA ASP A 85 -9.20 16.60 -1.25
C ASP A 85 -8.92 17.03 0.19
N ASP A 86 -9.49 16.32 1.18
CA ASP A 86 -9.22 16.56 2.60
C ASP A 86 -7.75 16.27 2.90
N SER A 87 -7.14 17.05 3.80
CA SER A 87 -5.84 16.69 4.37
C SER A 87 -6.01 15.59 5.42
N LEU A 88 -4.99 14.75 5.58
CA LEU A 88 -4.97 13.66 6.56
C LEU A 88 -3.75 13.80 7.45
N THR A 89 -3.96 13.83 8.76
CA THR A 89 -2.90 13.77 9.77
C THR A 89 -2.99 12.45 10.52
N LEU A 90 -1.89 11.71 10.52
CA LEU A 90 -1.70 10.46 11.28
C LEU A 90 -1.00 10.79 12.60
N LYS A 91 -1.57 10.37 13.73
CA LYS A 91 -0.98 10.56 15.05
C LYS A 91 -0.93 9.27 15.85
N ALA A 92 0.22 8.96 16.41
CA ALA A 92 0.36 7.84 17.35
C ALA A 92 1.29 8.22 18.49
N ASP A 93 0.86 7.88 19.71
CA ASP A 93 1.68 8.03 20.91
C ASP A 93 2.71 6.90 21.00
N ASP A 94 3.72 7.08 21.85
CA ASP A 94 4.79 6.09 22.07
C ASP A 94 4.28 4.75 22.61
N SER A 95 3.04 4.67 23.14
CA SER A 95 2.47 3.40 23.58
C SER A 95 2.08 2.49 22.42
N GLY A 96 1.84 3.04 21.22
CA GLY A 96 1.46 2.25 20.05
C GLY A 96 0.11 1.54 20.17
N ASP A 97 -0.76 1.95 21.10
CA ASP A 97 -2.07 1.30 21.32
C ASP A 97 -3.14 1.72 20.32
N ARG A 98 -3.04 2.97 19.84
CA ARG A 98 -4.02 3.59 18.95
C ARG A 98 -3.34 4.45 17.90
N LEU A 99 -3.91 4.43 16.70
CA LEU A 99 -3.57 5.35 15.62
C LEU A 99 -4.77 6.27 15.39
N ASN A 100 -4.52 7.56 15.56
CA ASN A 100 -5.50 8.61 15.38
C ASN A 100 -5.38 9.18 13.95
N PHE A 101 -6.53 9.37 13.31
CA PHE A 101 -6.66 9.94 11.97
C PHE A 101 -7.46 11.23 12.08
N VAL A 102 -6.83 12.36 11.75
CA VAL A 102 -7.50 13.66 11.66
C VAL A 102 -7.65 14.04 10.20
N PHE A 103 -8.89 14.19 9.74
CA PHE A 103 -9.21 14.68 8.41
C PHE A 103 -9.70 16.12 8.49
N GLU A 104 -9.12 17.00 7.67
CA GLU A 104 -9.50 18.41 7.62
C GLU A 104 -9.87 18.80 6.19
N SER A 105 -11.08 19.35 6.03
CA SER A 105 -11.57 19.91 4.78
C SER A 105 -10.71 21.08 4.33
N GLN A 106 -10.48 21.24 3.03
CA GLN A 106 -9.75 22.39 2.47
C GLN A 106 -10.35 23.74 2.85
N LYS A 107 -11.67 23.79 3.10
CA LYS A 107 -12.37 25.01 3.52
C LYS A 107 -12.23 25.30 5.02
N GLY A 108 -11.67 24.37 5.79
CA GLY A 108 -11.56 24.45 7.25
C GLY A 108 -12.90 24.36 8.01
N ASP A 109 -13.99 24.04 7.32
CA ASP A 109 -15.35 23.98 7.87
C ASP A 109 -15.70 22.64 8.51
N ARG A 110 -14.90 21.60 8.25
CA ARG A 110 -15.08 20.25 8.77
C ARG A 110 -13.75 19.65 9.20
N VAL A 111 -13.72 19.19 10.46
CA VAL A 111 -12.67 18.33 11.00
C VAL A 111 -13.33 17.02 11.44
N SER A 112 -12.70 15.89 11.13
CA SER A 112 -13.19 14.56 11.54
C SER A 112 -12.04 13.76 12.11
N GLU A 113 -12.23 13.23 13.31
CA GLU A 113 -11.21 12.53 14.06
C GLU A 113 -11.64 11.07 14.32
N PHE A 114 -10.75 10.12 14.06
CA PHE A 114 -11.01 8.70 14.24
C PHE A 114 -9.86 8.04 14.99
N ASP A 115 -10.18 7.39 16.10
CA ASP A 115 -9.21 6.58 16.85
C ASP A 115 -9.34 5.10 16.53
N MET A 116 -8.36 4.57 15.82
CA MET A 116 -8.25 3.14 15.54
C MET A 116 -7.44 2.43 16.62
N LYS A 117 -7.96 1.32 17.16
CA LYS A 117 -7.17 0.47 18.03
C LYS A 117 -6.19 -0.34 17.19
N LEU A 118 -4.94 -0.38 17.62
CA LEU A 118 -3.88 -1.15 17.00
C LEU A 118 -3.82 -2.56 17.59
N MET A 119 -3.14 -3.45 16.88
CA MET A 119 -2.90 -4.82 17.29
C MET A 119 -1.41 -5.12 17.28
N THR A 120 -1.01 -6.13 18.04
CA THR A 120 0.34 -6.67 17.97
C THR A 120 0.38 -7.70 16.85
N ILE A 121 1.24 -7.48 15.86
CA ILE A 121 1.47 -8.40 14.76
C ILE A 121 2.93 -8.80 14.81
N ASP A 122 3.19 -10.09 14.98
CA ASP A 122 4.52 -10.65 14.84
C ASP A 122 4.83 -10.78 13.35
N ALA A 123 5.68 -9.89 12.83
CA ALA A 123 6.10 -9.87 11.44
C ALA A 123 7.63 -9.95 11.36
N GLU A 124 8.12 -10.89 10.56
CA GLU A 124 9.55 -10.97 10.23
C GLU A 124 9.84 -10.07 9.03
N LEU A 125 10.78 -9.13 9.21
CA LEU A 125 11.28 -8.30 8.12
C LEU A 125 12.26 -9.12 7.28
N LEU A 126 11.93 -9.28 6.00
CA LEU A 126 12.76 -9.95 5.01
C LEU A 126 13.72 -8.95 4.37
N SER A 127 15.01 -9.30 4.37
CA SER A 127 16.01 -8.57 3.59
C SER A 127 15.81 -8.85 2.10
N ILE A 128 15.58 -7.80 1.32
CA ILE A 128 15.51 -7.91 -0.14
C ILE A 128 16.93 -7.71 -0.68
N PRO A 129 17.52 -8.70 -1.35
CA PRO A 129 18.85 -8.56 -1.94
C PRO A 129 18.80 -7.66 -3.18
N ASP A 130 19.86 -6.89 -3.38
CA ASP A 130 20.09 -6.19 -4.64
C ASP A 130 20.40 -7.23 -5.72
N ASN A 131 19.54 -7.32 -6.72
CA ASN A 131 19.69 -8.21 -7.86
C ASN A 131 19.80 -7.41 -9.15
N ASP A 132 20.72 -7.81 -10.02
CA ASP A 132 20.73 -7.36 -11.41
C ASP A 132 19.64 -8.10 -12.17
N TYR A 133 18.70 -7.35 -12.76
CA TYR A 133 17.62 -7.90 -13.57
C TYR A 133 18.01 -7.94 -15.05
N ASP A 134 17.78 -9.07 -15.72
CA ASP A 134 18.08 -9.25 -17.14
C ASP A 134 17.32 -8.25 -18.04
N VAL A 135 16.10 -7.88 -17.65
CA VAL A 135 15.20 -7.01 -18.43
C VAL A 135 14.42 -6.08 -17.50
N THR A 136 14.33 -4.80 -17.87
CA THR A 136 13.45 -3.81 -17.22
C THR A 136 12.50 -3.19 -18.24
N ILE A 137 11.20 -3.32 -18.02
CA ILE A 137 10.17 -2.81 -18.93
C ILE A 137 9.37 -1.70 -18.23
N LYS A 138 9.24 -0.54 -18.89
CA LYS A 138 8.37 0.55 -18.45
C LYS A 138 7.22 0.72 -19.43
N MET A 139 5.98 0.58 -18.95
CA MET A 139 4.78 0.76 -19.76
C MET A 139 3.66 1.43 -18.97
N SER A 140 2.55 1.74 -19.66
CA SER A 140 1.34 2.27 -19.02
C SER A 140 0.75 1.24 -18.06
N SER A 141 0.50 1.64 -16.81
CA SER A 141 -0.18 0.80 -15.81
C SER A 141 -1.61 0.43 -16.25
N ALA A 142 -2.27 1.32 -16.98
CA ALA A 142 -3.60 1.06 -17.54
C ALA A 142 -3.56 -0.04 -18.61
N GLU A 143 -2.53 -0.03 -19.45
CA GLU A 143 -2.35 -1.06 -20.48
C GLU A 143 -1.99 -2.41 -19.86
N PHE A 144 -1.07 -2.43 -18.90
CA PHE A 144 -0.73 -3.65 -18.18
C PHE A 144 -1.94 -4.24 -17.43
N SER A 145 -2.74 -3.39 -16.76
CA SER A 145 -3.98 -3.83 -16.11
C SER A 145 -4.98 -4.44 -17.10
N ARG A 146 -5.10 -3.85 -18.29
CA ARG A 146 -5.95 -4.39 -19.36
C ARG A 146 -5.44 -5.75 -19.83
N ILE A 147 -4.15 -5.88 -20.13
CA ILE A 147 -3.52 -7.14 -20.56
C ILE A 147 -3.82 -8.25 -19.54
N CYS A 148 -3.61 -7.99 -18.25
CA CYS A 148 -3.88 -8.98 -17.20
C CYS A 148 -5.36 -9.41 -17.17
N LYS A 149 -6.29 -8.46 -17.28
CA LYS A 149 -7.73 -8.76 -17.27
C LYS A 149 -8.17 -9.54 -18.51
N ASP A 150 -7.67 -9.16 -19.68
CA ASP A 150 -8.02 -9.80 -20.94
C ASP A 150 -7.51 -11.25 -20.93
N LEU A 151 -6.26 -11.47 -20.54
CA LEU A 151 -5.62 -12.79 -20.48
C LEU A 151 -6.19 -13.71 -19.39
N ALA A 152 -6.62 -13.17 -18.24
CA ALA A 152 -7.24 -13.95 -17.17
C ALA A 152 -8.54 -14.66 -17.60
N ASN A 153 -9.19 -14.22 -18.68
CA ASN A 153 -10.37 -14.92 -19.23
C ASN A 153 -10.01 -16.22 -19.96
N PHE A 154 -8.74 -16.41 -20.33
CA PHE A 154 -8.29 -17.53 -21.17
C PHE A 154 -7.46 -18.57 -20.42
N GLY A 155 -7.04 -18.28 -19.19
CA GLY A 155 -6.31 -19.22 -18.34
C GLY A 155 -5.73 -18.58 -17.08
N GLU A 156 -5.22 -19.43 -16.19
CA GLU A 156 -4.77 -19.04 -14.85
C GLU A 156 -3.29 -18.63 -14.80
N THR A 157 -2.48 -19.09 -15.77
CA THR A 157 -1.02 -18.84 -15.81
C THR A 157 -0.64 -17.97 -16.99
N MET A 158 -0.06 -16.80 -16.70
CA MET A 158 0.48 -15.89 -17.70
C MET A 158 2.00 -16.03 -17.81
N ASN A 159 2.47 -16.31 -19.01
CA ASN A 159 3.87 -16.31 -19.38
C ASN A 159 4.29 -14.92 -19.90
N ILE A 160 5.32 -14.33 -19.29
CA ILE A 160 5.92 -13.07 -19.72
C ILE A 160 7.30 -13.39 -20.27
N SER A 161 7.54 -13.00 -21.53
CA SER A 161 8.83 -13.17 -22.21
C SER A 161 9.23 -11.87 -22.89
N ALA A 162 10.53 -11.59 -22.92
CA ALA A 162 11.06 -10.39 -23.55
C ALA A 162 12.27 -10.73 -24.42
N ASP A 163 12.36 -10.08 -25.57
CA ASP A 163 13.52 -10.10 -26.45
C ASP A 163 14.03 -8.67 -26.70
N LYS A 164 14.92 -8.49 -27.67
CA LYS A 164 15.53 -7.18 -27.97
C LYS A 164 14.53 -6.15 -28.51
N GLU A 165 13.41 -6.59 -29.07
CA GLU A 165 12.48 -5.73 -29.80
C GLU A 165 11.10 -5.65 -29.14
N SER A 166 10.73 -6.65 -28.33
CA SER A 166 9.37 -6.78 -27.81
C SER A 166 9.28 -7.46 -26.45
N VAL A 167 8.18 -7.17 -25.75
CA VAL A 167 7.66 -7.97 -24.63
C VAL A 167 6.40 -8.69 -25.09
N ARG A 168 6.29 -9.98 -24.76
CA ARG A 168 5.14 -10.84 -25.06
C ARG A 168 4.52 -11.35 -23.76
N PHE A 169 3.22 -11.16 -23.65
CA PHE A 169 2.36 -11.73 -22.62
C PHE A 169 1.51 -12.83 -23.28
N GLY A 170 1.56 -14.05 -22.77
CA GLY A 170 0.83 -15.19 -23.31
C GLY A 170 0.21 -16.04 -22.22
N VAL A 171 -0.87 -16.73 -22.55
CA VAL A 171 -1.52 -17.72 -21.67
C VAL A 171 -1.69 -18.99 -22.48
N GLU A 172 -1.38 -20.13 -21.87
CA GLU A 172 -1.72 -21.43 -22.43
C GLU A 172 -3.02 -21.90 -21.78
N GLY A 173 -4.08 -22.05 -22.59
CA GLY A 173 -5.39 -22.49 -22.14
C GLY A 173 -6.23 -23.03 -23.29
N ASP A 174 -7.07 -24.02 -23.02
CA ASP A 174 -8.01 -24.57 -23.99
C ASP A 174 -9.26 -23.67 -24.06
N VAL A 175 -9.46 -22.98 -25.18
CA VAL A 175 -10.68 -22.18 -25.46
C VAL A 175 -11.84 -23.09 -25.88
N SER A 176 -11.94 -24.30 -25.31
CA SER A 176 -13.00 -25.26 -25.63
C SER A 176 -13.51 -26.00 -24.39
N ALA A 177 -14.23 -25.28 -23.55
CA ALA A 177 -15.26 -25.84 -22.67
C ALA A 177 -16.26 -24.73 -22.26
N ALA A 178 -17.01 -24.22 -23.23
CA ALA A 178 -18.27 -23.52 -23.00
C ALA A 178 -19.38 -24.28 -23.74
#